data_AF-A0AAF0UXD2-F1
#
_entry.id   AF-A0AAF0UXD2-F1
#
_cell.length_a   1.000
_cell.length_b   1.000
_cell.length_c   1.000
_cell.angle_alpha   90.00
_cell.angle_beta   90.00
_cell.angle_gamma   90.00
#
_symmetry.space_group_name_H-M   'P 1'
#
loop_
_entity.id
_entity.type
_entity.pdbx_description
1 polymer ?
#
loop_
_entity_poly.entity_id
_entity_poly.type
_entity_poly.pdbx_seq_one_letter_code
_entity_poly.pdbx_strand_id
1 'polypeptide(L)'
;MKDQVNDRTDQYGGSLENRCRFALEIVEAVVNEIGADRVGFRLSSFADYMESGDSNPSALGLYMAESLNKYGISYCHMVEPRMKTLAEKVECPESLVPMRKAFKGTFLVAGCYDRGDGNKALLEDRTDLVVYERLFLANPDLPKRFELDAPLNKYIRETFYISDPVVGYTDYPLLETAA
;
A
#
# COMPACT_ATOMS: atom_id res chain seq x y z
N MET A 1 -14.23 2.23 7.95
CA MET A 1 -13.87 0.82 8.22
C MET A 1 -13.39 0.63 9.65
N LYS A 2 -12.31 1.27 10.09
CA LYS A 2 -11.72 0.95 11.40
C LYS A 2 -12.59 1.38 12.60
N ASP A 3 -12.59 0.59 13.67
CA ASP A 3 -13.53 0.75 14.80
C ASP A 3 -13.19 1.88 15.77
N GLN A 4 -11.96 2.41 15.79
CA GLN A 4 -11.63 3.59 16.62
C GLN A 4 -12.23 4.90 16.08
N VAL A 5 -12.63 4.92 14.81
CA VAL A 5 -13.21 6.10 14.14
C VAL A 5 -14.62 5.87 13.59
N ASN A 6 -15.12 4.62 13.64
CA ASN A 6 -16.45 4.26 13.19
C ASN A 6 -17.28 3.76 14.38
N ASP A 7 -17.92 4.70 15.07
CA ASP A 7 -18.81 4.49 16.21
C ASP A 7 -20.28 4.36 15.82
N ARG A 8 -20.56 4.18 14.52
CA ARG A 8 -21.93 4.07 14.01
C ARG A 8 -22.64 2.83 14.53
N THR A 9 -23.95 2.96 14.71
CA THR A 9 -24.84 1.88 15.16
C THR A 9 -25.82 1.41 14.07
N ASP A 10 -25.72 1.98 12.88
CA ASP A 10 -26.52 1.60 11.73
C ASP A 10 -25.85 0.49 10.90
N GLN A 11 -26.37 0.24 9.70
CA GLN A 11 -25.86 -0.81 8.80
C GLN A 11 -24.42 -0.59 8.29
N TYR A 12 -23.77 0.54 8.63
CA TYR A 12 -22.39 0.86 8.27
C TYR A 12 -21.42 0.85 9.47
N GLY A 13 -21.88 0.43 10.66
CA GLY A 13 -21.05 0.32 11.86
C GLY A 13 -21.30 -0.94 12.70
N GLY A 14 -20.54 -1.06 13.79
CA GLY A 14 -20.56 -2.23 14.66
C GLY A 14 -19.81 -3.43 14.07
N SER A 15 -20.52 -4.33 13.41
CA SER A 15 -19.93 -5.59 12.89
C SER A 15 -18.88 -5.33 11.82
N LEU A 16 -17.92 -6.24 11.67
CA LEU A 16 -16.88 -6.14 10.65
C LEU A 16 -17.48 -6.02 9.23
N GLU A 17 -18.55 -6.77 8.95
CA GLU A 17 -19.30 -6.68 7.69
C GLU A 17 -19.83 -5.26 7.46
N ASN A 18 -20.56 -4.69 8.43
CA ASN A 18 -21.14 -3.37 8.32
C ASN A 18 -20.07 -2.29 8.13
N ARG A 19 -18.98 -2.37 8.91
CA ARG A 19 -17.86 -1.43 8.83
C ARG A 19 -17.16 -1.43 7.47
N CYS A 20 -17.17 -2.55 6.76
CA CYS A 20 -16.59 -2.73 5.43
C CYS A 20 -17.59 -2.45 4.29
N ARG A 21 -18.91 -2.49 4.57
CA ARG A 21 -20.00 -2.35 3.59
C ARG A 21 -19.82 -1.17 2.65
N PHE A 22 -19.61 0.03 3.21
CA PHE A 22 -19.44 1.25 2.41
C PHE A 22 -18.25 1.17 1.43
N ALA A 23 -17.12 0.60 1.85
CA ALA A 23 -15.96 0.45 0.98
C ALA A 23 -16.23 -0.54 -0.16
N LEU A 24 -16.95 -1.63 0.12
CA LEU A 24 -17.31 -2.64 -0.88
C LEU A 24 -18.37 -2.11 -1.86
N GLU A 25 -19.32 -1.29 -1.41
CA GLU A 25 -20.28 -0.60 -2.29
C GLU A 25 -19.60 0.37 -3.25
N ILE A 26 -18.56 1.09 -2.79
CA ILE A 26 -17.73 1.92 -3.68
C ILE A 26 -17.02 1.07 -4.73
N VAL A 27 -16.43 -0.06 -4.32
CA VAL A 27 -15.78 -0.98 -5.28
C VAL A 27 -16.77 -1.45 -6.31
N GLU A 28 -17.97 -1.89 -5.91
CA GLU A 28 -19.03 -2.32 -6.82
C GLU A 28 -19.43 -1.21 -7.80
N ALA A 29 -19.68 0.01 -7.31
CA ALA A 29 -20.06 1.14 -8.14
C ALA A 29 -18.99 1.49 -9.18
N VAL A 30 -17.71 1.53 -8.78
CA VAL A 30 -16.60 1.84 -9.69
C VAL A 30 -16.39 0.70 -10.69
N VAL A 31 -16.45 -0.56 -10.23
CA VAL A 31 -16.36 -1.74 -11.11
C VAL A 31 -17.47 -1.73 -12.17
N ASN A 32 -18.69 -1.36 -11.80
CA ASN A 32 -19.81 -1.27 -12.74
C ASN A 32 -19.61 -0.18 -13.81
N GLU A 33 -18.97 0.92 -13.45
CA GLU A 33 -18.71 2.05 -14.36
C GLU A 33 -17.52 1.78 -15.29
N ILE A 34 -16.38 1.34 -14.74
CA ILE A 34 -15.13 1.24 -15.48
C ILE A 34 -14.62 -0.19 -15.67
N GLY A 35 -15.35 -1.21 -15.26
CA GLY A 35 -14.89 -2.60 -15.37
C GLY A 35 -13.83 -2.99 -14.34
N ALA A 36 -13.88 -4.24 -13.87
CA ALA A 36 -13.07 -4.71 -12.75
C ALA A 36 -11.56 -4.74 -13.02
N ASP A 37 -11.16 -4.97 -14.26
CA ASP A 37 -9.78 -5.05 -14.72
C ASP A 37 -9.01 -3.71 -14.62
N ARG A 38 -9.75 -2.60 -14.44
CA ARG A 38 -9.20 -1.24 -14.26
C ARG A 38 -9.31 -0.72 -12.82
N VAL A 39 -9.77 -1.56 -11.89
CA VAL A 39 -9.95 -1.19 -10.48
C VAL A 39 -8.89 -1.86 -9.62
N GLY A 40 -8.27 -1.10 -8.74
CA GLY A 40 -7.46 -1.63 -7.64
C GLY A 40 -7.91 -1.06 -6.31
N PHE A 41 -7.62 -1.76 -5.21
CA PHE A 41 -8.00 -1.34 -3.87
C PHE A 41 -6.77 -1.23 -2.97
N ARG A 42 -6.56 -0.06 -2.34
CA ARG A 42 -5.43 0.15 -1.42
C ARG A 42 -5.90 0.13 0.04
N LEU A 43 -5.24 -0.66 0.88
CA LEU A 43 -5.63 -0.87 2.28
C LEU A 43 -4.43 -0.81 3.24
N SER A 44 -4.62 -0.13 4.37
CA SER A 44 -3.64 0.00 5.46
C SER A 44 -4.27 -0.40 6.80
N SER A 45 -4.61 -1.69 6.93
CA SER A 45 -5.36 -2.18 8.09
C SER A 45 -4.62 -1.97 9.41
N PHE A 46 -3.29 -2.10 9.41
CA PHE A 46 -2.42 -1.99 10.60
C PHE A 46 -1.95 -0.57 10.93
N ALA A 47 -2.16 0.40 10.04
CA ALA A 47 -1.77 1.78 10.30
C ALA A 47 -2.68 2.40 11.38
N ASP A 48 -2.15 3.29 12.23
CA ASP A 48 -2.97 4.13 13.12
C ASP A 48 -2.98 5.61 12.71
N TYR A 49 -2.37 5.91 11.56
CA TYR A 49 -2.14 7.26 11.09
C TYR A 49 -3.42 8.12 11.15
N MET A 50 -3.28 9.35 11.65
CA MET A 50 -4.40 10.27 11.93
C MET A 50 -5.44 9.68 12.88
N GLU A 51 -4.98 9.00 13.93
CA GLU A 51 -5.81 8.44 15.01
C GLU A 51 -6.87 7.45 14.47
N SER A 52 -6.53 6.74 13.39
CA SER A 52 -7.42 5.79 12.72
C SER A 52 -6.93 4.36 12.92
N GLY A 53 -6.95 3.86 14.16
CA GLY A 53 -6.61 2.48 14.48
C GLY A 53 -7.81 1.52 14.41
N ASP A 54 -7.54 0.22 14.40
CA ASP A 54 -8.53 -0.84 14.49
C ASP A 54 -8.17 -1.78 15.65
N SER A 55 -9.16 -2.28 16.40
CA SER A 55 -8.92 -3.24 17.48
C SER A 55 -8.45 -4.62 17.01
N ASN A 56 -8.74 -4.99 15.76
CA ASN A 56 -8.31 -6.24 15.14
C ASN A 56 -7.96 -6.05 13.65
N PRO A 57 -6.82 -5.40 13.36
CA PRO A 57 -6.42 -5.05 12.00
C PRO A 57 -6.16 -6.28 11.12
N SER A 58 -5.80 -7.41 11.72
CA SER A 58 -5.65 -8.68 11.03
C SER A 58 -6.98 -9.21 10.52
N ALA A 59 -8.03 -9.24 11.35
CA ALA A 59 -9.36 -9.66 10.93
C ALA A 59 -9.93 -8.71 9.86
N LEU A 60 -9.74 -7.40 10.02
CA LEU A 60 -10.15 -6.41 9.04
C LEU A 60 -9.49 -6.64 7.67
N GLY A 61 -8.16 -6.77 7.65
CA GLY A 61 -7.41 -6.99 6.42
C GLY A 61 -7.79 -8.30 5.72
N LEU A 62 -7.97 -9.38 6.49
CA LEU A 62 -8.37 -10.68 5.96
C LEU A 62 -9.77 -10.63 5.35
N TYR A 63 -10.74 -10.07 6.08
CA TYR A 63 -12.12 -9.94 5.60
C TYR A 63 -12.19 -9.14 4.30
N MET A 64 -11.46 -8.02 4.20
CA MET A 64 -11.41 -7.23 2.98
C MET A 64 -10.77 -8.00 1.82
N ALA A 65 -9.64 -8.68 2.05
CA ALA A 65 -8.98 -9.50 1.03
C ALA A 65 -9.91 -10.59 0.48
N GLU A 66 -10.65 -11.28 1.35
CA GLU A 66 -11.65 -12.28 0.95
C GLU A 66 -12.81 -11.65 0.17
N SER A 67 -13.36 -10.54 0.68
CA SER A 67 -14.53 -9.87 0.10
C SER A 67 -14.26 -9.29 -1.28
N LEU A 68 -13.06 -8.75 -1.51
CA LEU A 68 -12.67 -8.14 -2.78
C LEU A 68 -12.64 -9.15 -3.94
N ASN A 69 -12.49 -10.45 -3.65
CA ASN A 69 -12.54 -11.50 -4.68
C ASN A 69 -13.89 -11.57 -5.41
N LYS A 70 -14.99 -11.14 -4.78
CA LYS A 70 -16.32 -11.12 -5.42
C LYS A 70 -16.36 -10.22 -6.65
N TYR A 71 -15.55 -9.16 -6.65
CA TYR A 71 -15.58 -8.12 -7.68
C TYR A 71 -14.56 -8.34 -8.80
N GLY A 72 -13.64 -9.30 -8.65
CA GLY A 72 -12.63 -9.59 -9.67
C GLY A 72 -11.71 -8.41 -10.02
N ILE A 73 -11.44 -7.53 -9.05
CA ILE A 73 -10.60 -6.34 -9.25
C ILE A 73 -9.16 -6.72 -9.67
N SER A 74 -8.51 -5.81 -10.40
CA SER A 74 -7.15 -5.99 -10.94
C SER A 74 -6.11 -6.30 -9.85
N TYR A 75 -6.11 -5.53 -8.76
CA TYR A 75 -5.13 -5.74 -7.69
C TYR A 75 -5.61 -5.28 -6.31
N CYS A 76 -5.00 -5.87 -5.28
CA CYS A 76 -5.06 -5.42 -3.89
C CYS A 76 -3.69 -4.88 -3.47
N HIS A 77 -3.62 -3.62 -3.07
CA HIS A 77 -2.40 -2.94 -2.65
C HIS A 77 -2.41 -2.74 -1.12
N MET A 78 -1.57 -3.48 -0.43
CA MET A 78 -1.51 -3.50 1.03
C MET A 78 -0.29 -2.73 1.55
N VAL A 79 -0.51 -1.93 2.58
CA VAL A 79 0.57 -1.29 3.34
C VAL A 79 1.04 -2.24 4.44
N GLU A 80 2.35 -2.49 4.50
CA GLU A 80 2.99 -3.39 5.46
C GLU A 80 2.73 -2.95 6.92
N PRO A 81 2.57 -3.89 7.87
CA PRO A 81 2.27 -3.57 9.28
C PRO A 81 3.37 -2.76 9.98
N ARG A 82 4.61 -2.84 9.47
CA ARG A 82 5.74 -2.03 9.91
C ARG A 82 5.55 -0.53 9.67
N MET A 83 4.54 -0.14 8.90
CA MET A 83 4.16 1.24 8.62
C MET A 83 2.94 1.67 9.46
N LYS A 84 3.12 1.76 10.78
CA LYS A 84 2.05 2.26 11.68
C LYS A 84 1.75 3.74 11.42
N THR A 85 2.79 4.53 11.19
CA THR A 85 2.73 5.96 10.84
C THR A 85 3.47 6.24 9.51
N LEU A 86 3.39 7.46 8.99
CA LEU A 86 4.06 7.84 7.73
C LEU A 86 5.59 7.98 7.82
N ALA A 87 6.16 7.96 9.02
CA ALA A 87 7.53 8.40 9.23
C ALA A 87 8.54 7.25 9.16
N GLU A 88 8.29 6.20 9.94
CA GLU A 88 9.34 5.24 10.31
C GLU A 88 8.86 3.80 10.20
N LYS A 89 9.80 2.92 9.88
CA LYS A 89 9.63 1.47 9.95
C LYS A 89 9.69 1.06 11.42
N VAL A 90 8.64 0.40 11.90
CA VAL A 90 8.58 -0.16 13.25
C VAL A 90 8.67 -1.67 13.15
N GLU A 91 9.48 -2.29 14.00
CA GLU A 91 9.50 -3.76 14.11
C GLU A 91 8.19 -4.26 14.69
N CYS A 92 7.58 -5.25 14.04
CA CYS A 92 6.25 -5.73 14.37
C CYS A 92 6.09 -7.21 13.98
N PRO A 93 5.41 -8.05 14.79
CA PRO A 93 5.23 -9.46 14.49
C PRO A 93 4.15 -9.73 13.42
N GLU A 94 3.34 -8.73 13.07
CA GLU A 94 2.24 -8.88 12.12
C GLU A 94 2.72 -9.08 10.68
N SER A 95 1.91 -9.76 9.87
CA SER A 95 2.26 -10.13 8.50
C SER A 95 1.06 -10.02 7.56
N LEU A 96 1.32 -9.65 6.31
CA LEU A 96 0.32 -9.62 5.23
C LEU A 96 0.08 -10.99 4.58
N VAL A 97 0.86 -12.02 4.91
CA VAL A 97 0.77 -13.36 4.30
C VAL A 97 -0.65 -13.95 4.34
N PRO A 98 -1.43 -13.83 5.44
CA PRO A 98 -2.82 -14.29 5.44
C PRO A 98 -3.69 -13.61 4.38
N MET A 99 -3.54 -12.29 4.19
CA MET A 99 -4.27 -11.52 3.17
C MET A 99 -3.82 -11.87 1.76
N ARG A 100 -2.51 -12.06 1.55
CA ARG A 100 -1.95 -12.55 0.28
C ARG A 100 -2.55 -13.90 -0.11
N LYS A 101 -2.67 -14.85 0.83
CA LYS A 101 -3.27 -16.17 0.59
C LYS A 101 -4.78 -16.11 0.33
N ALA A 102 -5.47 -15.13 0.91
CA ALA A 102 -6.91 -14.98 0.77
C ALA A 102 -7.35 -14.28 -0.52
N PHE A 103 -6.56 -13.31 -1.01
CA PHE A 103 -6.84 -12.60 -2.26
C PHE A 103 -6.36 -13.41 -3.48
N LYS A 104 -7.22 -13.57 -4.48
CA LYS A 104 -6.98 -14.42 -5.66
C LYS A 104 -6.38 -13.69 -6.85
N GLY A 105 -6.31 -12.35 -6.81
CA GLY A 105 -5.74 -11.52 -7.86
C GLY A 105 -4.30 -11.08 -7.56
N THR A 106 -3.81 -10.08 -8.28
CA THR A 106 -2.47 -9.53 -8.08
C THR A 106 -2.37 -8.77 -6.75
N PHE A 107 -1.43 -9.18 -5.91
CA PHE A 107 -1.20 -8.62 -4.59
C PHE A 107 0.05 -7.72 -4.61
N LEU A 108 -0.12 -6.47 -4.21
CA LEU A 108 0.94 -5.46 -4.12
C LEU A 108 1.23 -5.17 -2.65
N VAL A 109 2.50 -5.01 -2.32
CA VAL A 109 2.94 -4.57 -0.98
C VAL A 109 3.72 -3.26 -1.06
N ALA A 110 3.49 -2.39 -0.09
CA ALA A 110 4.21 -1.14 0.08
C ALA A 110 4.62 -0.95 1.54
N GLY A 111 5.74 -0.27 1.79
CA GLY A 111 6.13 0.14 3.14
C GLY A 111 7.59 -0.11 3.44
N CYS A 112 8.42 0.92 3.26
CA CYS A 112 9.86 0.91 3.58
C CYS A 112 10.65 -0.25 2.95
N TYR A 113 10.25 -0.70 1.75
CA TYR A 113 11.04 -1.67 1.00
C TYR A 113 12.31 -1.03 0.42
N ASP A 114 13.39 -1.78 0.46
CA ASP A 114 14.59 -1.62 -0.37
C ASP A 114 14.61 -2.70 -1.46
N ARG A 115 15.71 -2.77 -2.22
CA ARG A 115 15.90 -3.77 -3.27
C ARG A 115 15.96 -5.19 -2.71
N GLY A 116 16.68 -5.39 -1.60
CA GLY A 116 16.94 -6.70 -1.02
C GLY A 116 15.71 -7.29 -0.36
N ASP A 117 15.03 -6.55 0.50
CA ASP A 117 13.82 -7.04 1.17
C ASP A 117 12.62 -7.15 0.21
N GLY A 118 12.60 -6.36 -0.87
CA GLY A 118 11.64 -6.48 -1.98
C GLY A 118 11.84 -7.77 -2.76
N ASN A 119 13.08 -8.06 -3.19
CA ASN A 119 13.43 -9.32 -3.85
C ASN A 119 13.10 -10.53 -2.97
N LYS A 120 13.40 -10.43 -1.67
CA LYS A 120 13.06 -11.48 -0.70
C LYS A 120 11.54 -11.70 -0.60
N ALA A 121 10.74 -10.63 -0.60
CA ALA A 121 9.28 -10.77 -0.54
C ALA A 121 8.68 -11.50 -1.74
N LEU A 122 9.24 -11.27 -2.94
CA LEU A 122 8.85 -11.99 -4.15
C LEU A 122 9.25 -13.46 -4.09
N LEU A 123 10.50 -13.75 -3.69
CA LEU A 123 11.01 -15.13 -3.57
C LEU A 123 10.24 -15.97 -2.55
N GLU A 124 9.70 -15.33 -1.51
CA GLU A 124 8.92 -15.97 -0.45
C GLU A 124 7.41 -16.03 -0.73
N ASP A 125 6.97 -15.64 -1.94
CA ASP A 125 5.54 -15.57 -2.34
C ASP A 125 4.68 -14.73 -1.37
N ARG A 126 5.29 -13.69 -0.78
CA ARG A 126 4.57 -12.74 0.09
C ARG A 126 3.80 -11.70 -0.70
N THR A 127 4.14 -11.51 -1.97
CA THR A 127 3.55 -10.51 -2.87
C THR A 127 3.81 -10.89 -4.33
N ASP A 128 3.01 -10.36 -5.25
CA ASP A 128 3.30 -10.43 -6.69
C ASP A 128 4.14 -9.22 -7.15
N LEU A 129 3.95 -8.06 -6.51
CA LEU A 129 4.63 -6.81 -6.86
C LEU A 129 4.99 -6.00 -5.61
N VAL A 130 6.08 -5.22 -5.69
CA VAL A 130 6.54 -4.32 -4.62
C VAL A 130 6.42 -2.87 -5.10
N VAL A 131 5.82 -2.02 -4.28
CA VAL A 131 5.58 -0.60 -4.57
C VAL A 131 6.59 0.26 -3.83
N TYR A 132 7.28 1.13 -4.57
CA TYR A 132 8.29 2.06 -4.05
C TYR A 132 7.82 3.50 -4.25
N GLU A 133 7.83 4.30 -3.19
CA GLU A 133 7.35 5.70 -3.21
C GLU A 133 8.52 6.67 -3.02
N ARG A 134 9.03 6.80 -1.79
CA ARG A 134 10.15 7.71 -1.44
C ARG A 134 11.39 7.48 -2.28
N LEU A 135 11.72 6.21 -2.57
CA LEU A 135 12.83 5.88 -3.46
C LEU A 135 12.55 6.35 -4.88
N PHE A 136 11.33 6.17 -5.37
CA PHE A 136 10.95 6.57 -6.74
C PHE A 136 10.92 8.10 -6.91
N LEU A 137 10.47 8.83 -5.88
CA LEU A 137 10.51 10.30 -5.87
C LEU A 137 11.94 10.82 -6.11
N ALA A 138 12.93 10.26 -5.40
CA ALA A 138 14.32 10.69 -5.53
C ALA A 138 15.06 10.03 -6.70
N ASN A 139 14.54 8.93 -7.24
CA ASN A 139 15.20 8.13 -8.27
C ASN A 139 14.21 7.86 -9.40
N PRO A 140 14.04 8.80 -10.35
CA PRO A 140 13.10 8.63 -11.47
C PRO A 140 13.40 7.38 -12.33
N ASP A 141 14.64 6.90 -12.27
CA ASP A 141 15.16 5.70 -12.94
C ASP A 141 15.39 4.52 -11.97
N LEU A 142 14.65 4.46 -10.85
CA LEU A 142 14.79 3.44 -9.80
C LEU A 142 14.90 1.99 -10.33
N PRO A 143 14.07 1.54 -11.30
CA PRO A 143 14.20 0.18 -11.83
C PRO A 143 15.58 -0.10 -12.43
N LYS A 144 16.17 0.86 -13.16
CA LYS A 144 17.49 0.70 -13.76
C LYS A 144 18.59 0.69 -12.70
N ARG A 145 18.45 1.51 -11.66
CA ARG A 145 19.39 1.49 -10.52
C ARG A 145 19.34 0.15 -9.77
N PHE A 146 18.15 -0.44 -9.60
CA PHE A 146 18.03 -1.78 -9.02
C PHE A 146 18.58 -2.88 -9.92
N GLU A 147 18.43 -2.77 -11.23
CA GLU A 147 19.01 -3.71 -12.19
C GLU A 147 20.55 -3.72 -12.10
N LEU A 148 21.16 -2.53 -12.03
CA LEU A 148 22.62 -2.34 -12.03
C LEU A 148 23.26 -2.35 -10.64
N ASP A 149 22.48 -2.48 -9.57
CA ASP A 149 22.92 -2.27 -8.18
C ASP A 149 23.63 -0.91 -7.98
N ALA A 150 23.11 0.12 -8.66
CA ALA A 150 23.68 1.46 -8.66
C ALA A 150 23.31 2.24 -7.38
N PRO A 151 24.12 3.25 -6.98
CA PRO A 151 23.79 4.12 -5.86
C PRO A 151 22.43 4.82 -6.04
N LEU A 152 21.68 4.94 -4.95
CA LEU A 152 20.40 5.64 -4.92
C LEU A 152 20.58 7.08 -4.44
N ASN A 153 19.92 8.02 -5.12
CA ASN A 153 19.73 9.37 -4.63
C ASN A 153 18.97 9.32 -3.29
N LYS A 154 19.37 10.19 -2.36
CA LYS A 154 18.65 10.38 -1.09
C LYS A 154 17.47 11.33 -1.32
N TYR A 155 16.30 10.94 -0.85
CA TYR A 155 15.15 11.83 -0.81
C TYR A 155 15.33 12.91 0.26
N ILE A 156 14.79 14.10 0.00
CA ILE A 156 14.79 15.24 0.92
C ILE A 156 13.36 15.40 1.44
N ARG A 157 13.13 15.11 2.73
CA ARG A 157 11.77 15.04 3.28
C ARG A 157 11.11 16.41 3.37
N GLU A 158 11.92 17.43 3.60
CA GLU A 158 11.55 18.83 3.71
C GLU A 158 10.92 19.37 2.41
N THR A 159 11.21 18.74 1.27
CA THR A 159 10.71 19.17 -0.04
C THR A 159 9.52 18.35 -0.54
N PHE A 160 9.00 17.40 0.22
CA PHE A 160 7.87 16.56 -0.23
C PHE A 160 6.59 17.37 -0.49
N TYR A 161 6.38 18.41 0.32
CA TYR A 161 5.17 19.24 0.28
C TYR A 161 5.57 20.70 0.43
N ILE A 162 6.04 21.32 -0.65
CA ILE A 162 6.43 22.73 -0.69
C ILE A 162 5.65 23.49 -1.78
N SER A 163 5.55 24.80 -1.61
CA SER A 163 5.09 25.72 -2.65
C SER A 163 6.26 26.15 -3.54
N ASP A 164 5.98 26.85 -4.64
CA ASP A 164 7.01 27.34 -5.55
C ASP A 164 8.10 28.17 -4.85
N PRO A 165 9.38 28.01 -5.24
CA PRO A 165 9.87 27.12 -6.31
C PRO A 165 9.91 25.64 -5.92
N VAL A 166 9.45 24.76 -6.81
CA VAL A 166 9.45 23.30 -6.60
C VAL A 166 10.84 22.70 -6.76
N VAL A 167 11.54 22.54 -5.64
CA VAL A 167 12.80 21.79 -5.50
C VAL A 167 12.51 20.38 -4.99
N GLY A 168 13.31 19.39 -5.36
CA GLY A 168 13.16 17.99 -4.93
C GLY A 168 11.93 17.30 -5.49
N TYR A 169 11.59 17.56 -6.76
CA TYR A 169 10.47 16.93 -7.48
C TYR A 169 10.88 16.44 -8.88
N THR A 170 11.34 17.34 -9.75
CA THR A 170 11.77 17.03 -11.13
C THR A 170 13.27 17.19 -11.36
N ASP A 171 13.99 17.63 -10.33
CA ASP A 171 15.41 18.00 -10.32
C ASP A 171 16.32 16.91 -9.72
N TYR A 172 15.77 15.75 -9.35
CA TYR A 172 16.59 14.60 -8.98
C TYR A 172 17.35 14.05 -10.21
N PRO A 173 18.67 13.82 -10.10
CA PRO A 173 19.48 13.40 -11.24
C PRO A 173 19.17 11.96 -11.66
N LEU A 174 19.18 11.71 -12.96
CA LEU A 174 19.21 10.36 -13.53
C LEU A 174 20.61 9.74 -13.36
N LEU A 175 20.71 8.42 -13.46
CA LEU A 175 22.00 7.74 -13.52
C LEU A 175 22.73 8.17 -14.80
N GLU A 176 23.94 8.73 -14.65
CA GLU A 176 24.77 9.03 -15.80
C GLU A 176 25.08 7.72 -16.54
N THR A 177 24.62 7.61 -17.78
CA THR A 177 25.01 6.51 -18.66
C THR A 177 26.38 6.86 -19.20
N ALA A 178 27.37 6.00 -18.96
CA ALA A 178 28.67 6.13 -19.61
C ALA A 178 28.45 6.11 -21.13
N ALA A 179 28.87 7.18 -21.81
CA ALA A 179 28.85 7.30 -23.26
C ALA A 179 29.91 6.40 -23.93
#